data_AF-A0A2S3WEK1-F1
#
_entry.id   AF-A0A2S3WEK1-F1
#
_cell.length_a   1.000
_cell.length_b   1.000
_cell.length_c   1.000
_cell.angle_alpha   90.00
_cell.angle_beta   90.00
_cell.angle_gamma   90.00
#
_symmetry.space_group_name_H-M   'P 1'
#
loop_
_entity.id
_entity.type
_entity.pdbx_description
1 polymer ?
#
loop_
_entity_poly.entity_id
_entity_poly.type
_entity_poly.pdbx_seq_one_letter_code
_entity_poly.pdbx_strand_id
1 'polypeptide(L)'
;MNTQKPPFRNPATRKPRLTRAKPVDREGQEQAALIREIELRYPEVFELIYHVPNGGHRVKAVAVKLKAQGVKAGIPDLVLPMARGGYFGLYIEFKATVEPAPVSTSQKDCLRRLNAQGYLAIVCRGHFDAMEQLRAYLLLPATVAA
;
A
#
# COMPACT_ATOMS: atom_id res chain seq x y z
N MET A 1 -28.41 43.54 -54.51
CA MET A 1 -27.68 43.85 -53.26
C MET A 1 -28.68 43.97 -52.14
N ASN A 2 -28.76 42.99 -51.24
CA ASN A 2 -29.50 43.15 -49.98
C ASN A 2 -28.83 42.26 -48.92
N THR A 3 -28.03 42.88 -48.06
CA THR A 3 -27.26 42.24 -47.00
C THR A 3 -28.06 42.26 -45.70
N GLN A 4 -28.63 41.13 -45.30
CA GLN A 4 -29.11 40.94 -43.92
C GLN A 4 -28.10 40.08 -43.15
N LYS A 5 -27.56 40.67 -42.08
CA LYS A 5 -26.62 40.06 -41.13
C LYS A 5 -27.25 38.82 -40.47
N PRO A 6 -26.48 37.75 -40.21
CA PRO A 6 -26.96 36.60 -39.47
C PRO A 6 -27.24 36.98 -38.01
N PRO A 7 -28.17 36.29 -37.32
CA PRO A 7 -28.52 36.58 -35.94
C PRO A 7 -27.34 36.29 -35.00
N PHE A 8 -27.21 37.12 -33.97
CA PHE A 8 -26.21 37.00 -32.92
C PHE A 8 -26.32 35.62 -32.22
N ARG A 9 -25.23 34.86 -32.22
CA ARG A 9 -25.10 33.65 -31.40
C ARG A 9 -25.07 34.03 -29.93
N ASN A 10 -26.03 33.54 -29.18
CA ASN A 10 -26.09 33.63 -27.73
C ASN A 10 -24.82 32.96 -27.14
N PRO A 11 -24.00 33.62 -26.32
CA PRO A 11 -22.83 32.99 -25.72
C PRO A 11 -23.33 31.94 -24.73
N ALA A 12 -23.19 30.67 -25.08
CA ALA A 12 -23.50 29.54 -24.21
C ALA A 12 -22.83 29.76 -22.85
N THR A 13 -23.65 29.85 -21.79
CA THR A 13 -23.20 29.90 -20.41
C THR A 13 -22.42 28.62 -20.12
N ARG A 14 -21.08 28.72 -20.09
CA ARG A 14 -20.22 27.62 -19.64
C ARG A 14 -20.57 27.33 -18.18
N LYS A 15 -21.29 26.23 -17.93
CA LYS A 15 -21.51 25.73 -16.57
C LYS A 15 -20.13 25.56 -15.90
N PRO A 16 -19.91 26.10 -14.70
CA PRO A 16 -18.64 25.94 -14.01
C PRO A 16 -18.39 24.45 -13.81
N ARG A 17 -17.21 23.99 -14.26
CA ARG A 17 -16.79 22.60 -14.10
C ARG A 17 -16.56 22.37 -12.61
N LEU A 18 -17.45 21.61 -11.96
CA LEU A 18 -17.27 21.21 -10.56
C LEU A 18 -15.91 20.53 -10.42
N THR A 19 -15.00 21.16 -9.67
CA THR A 19 -13.69 20.59 -9.38
C THR A 19 -13.91 19.37 -8.49
N ARG A 20 -13.64 18.16 -9.00
CA ARG A 20 -13.68 16.93 -8.20
C ARG A 20 -12.75 17.10 -7.00
N ALA A 21 -13.24 16.74 -5.81
CA ALA A 21 -12.42 16.67 -4.61
C ALA A 21 -11.20 15.78 -4.86
N LYS A 22 -10.06 16.12 -4.24
CA LYS A 22 -8.85 15.30 -4.33
C LYS A 22 -9.14 13.92 -3.73
N PRO A 23 -8.64 12.83 -4.33
CA PRO A 23 -8.76 11.50 -3.75
C PRO A 23 -8.16 11.47 -2.33
N VAL A 24 -8.86 10.83 -1.40
CA VAL A 24 -8.37 10.62 -0.03
C VAL A 24 -7.49 9.38 0.00
N ASP A 25 -6.28 9.50 0.55
CA ASP A 25 -5.37 8.38 0.76
C ASP A 25 -5.76 7.57 2.01
N ARG A 26 -6.78 6.72 1.86
CA ARG A 26 -7.29 5.88 2.96
C ARG A 26 -6.29 4.81 3.38
N GLU A 27 -5.61 4.19 2.40
CA GLU A 27 -4.64 3.12 2.64
C GLU A 27 -3.47 3.62 3.50
N GLY A 28 -2.89 4.77 3.14
CA GLY A 28 -1.82 5.40 3.92
C GLY A 28 -2.26 5.83 5.32
N GLN A 29 -3.47 6.37 5.47
CA GLN A 29 -4.00 6.77 6.78
C GLN A 29 -4.22 5.56 7.71
N GLU A 30 -4.80 4.48 7.19
CA GLU A 30 -5.03 3.26 7.97
C GLU A 30 -3.71 2.56 8.32
N GLN A 31 -2.74 2.53 7.41
CA GLN A 31 -1.41 1.99 7.70
C GLN A 31 -0.67 2.82 8.76
N ALA A 32 -0.78 4.16 8.72
CA ALA A 32 -0.19 5.02 9.74
C ALA A 32 -0.81 4.78 11.13
N ALA A 33 -2.13 4.57 11.19
CA ALA A 33 -2.82 4.20 12.42
C ALA A 33 -2.33 2.85 12.97
N LEU A 34 -2.14 1.85 12.10
CA LEU A 34 -1.56 0.55 12.46
C LEU A 34 -0.16 0.72 13.07
N ILE A 35 0.74 1.44 12.39
CA ILE A 35 2.10 1.66 12.88
C ILE A 35 2.11 2.37 14.24
N ARG A 36 1.24 3.37 14.43
CA ARG A 36 1.10 4.06 15.71
C ARG A 36 0.63 3.13 16.83
N GLU A 37 -0.29 2.23 16.54
CA GLU A 37 -0.76 1.24 17.52
C GLU A 37 0.34 0.22 17.87
N ILE A 38 1.13 -0.20 16.89
CA ILE A 38 2.30 -1.09 17.09
C ILE A 38 3.33 -0.40 17.99
N GLU A 39 3.68 0.86 17.70
CA GLU A 39 4.60 1.67 18.51
C GLU A 39 4.17 1.73 19.99
N LEU A 40 2.87 1.92 20.23
CA LEU A 40 2.34 2.08 21.59
C LEU A 40 2.24 0.78 22.38
N ARG A 41 1.97 -0.36 21.71
CA ARG A 41 1.61 -1.61 22.40
C ARG A 41 2.61 -2.74 22.23
N TYR A 42 3.48 -2.67 21.23
CA TYR A 42 4.45 -3.70 20.89
C TYR A 42 5.80 -3.04 20.55
N PRO A 43 6.46 -2.36 21.51
CA PRO A 43 7.70 -1.63 21.26
C PRO A 43 8.79 -2.51 20.62
N GLU A 44 8.90 -3.78 21.02
CA GLU A 44 9.86 -4.73 20.44
C GLU A 44 9.54 -5.09 18.97
N VAL A 45 8.28 -5.01 18.57
CA VAL A 45 7.87 -5.18 17.17
C VAL A 45 8.14 -3.89 16.39
N PHE A 46 7.86 -2.74 17.00
CA PHE A 46 8.09 -1.43 16.39
C PHE A 46 9.57 -1.18 16.06
N GLU A 47 10.49 -1.67 16.90
CA GLU A 47 11.94 -1.60 16.64
C GLU A 47 12.37 -2.34 15.37
N LEU A 48 11.60 -3.34 14.93
CA LEU A 48 11.97 -4.21 13.82
C LEU A 48 11.10 -4.01 12.57
N ILE A 49 9.83 -3.65 12.73
CA ILE A 49 8.91 -3.51 11.61
C ILE A 49 9.24 -2.24 10.81
N TYR A 50 9.24 -2.34 9.48
CA TYR A 50 9.45 -1.18 8.62
C TYR A 50 8.54 -1.20 7.40
N HIS A 51 8.22 0.00 6.93
CA HIS A 51 7.53 0.20 5.66
C HIS A 51 8.51 0.16 4.50
N VAL A 52 8.12 -0.53 3.42
CA VAL A 52 8.82 -0.51 2.14
C VAL A 52 8.10 0.48 1.22
N PRO A 53 8.65 1.68 0.98
CA PRO A 53 7.99 2.71 0.18
C PRO A 53 8.14 2.42 -1.31
N ASN A 54 7.67 1.27 -1.80
CA ASN A 54 7.76 0.91 -3.22
C ASN A 54 6.54 1.38 -4.02
N GLY A 55 5.43 1.70 -3.36
CA GLY A 55 4.28 2.39 -3.93
C GLY A 55 4.46 3.91 -4.01
N GLY A 56 3.66 4.57 -4.86
CA GLY A 56 3.56 6.03 -4.91
C GLY A 56 4.06 6.69 -6.19
N HIS A 57 3.54 7.89 -6.45
CA HIS A 57 3.93 8.71 -7.60
C HIS A 57 5.36 9.24 -7.43
N ARG A 58 6.20 8.98 -8.44
CA ARG A 58 7.57 9.47 -8.52
C ARG A 58 7.87 9.97 -9.92
N VAL A 59 8.79 10.91 -10.03
CA VAL A 59 9.33 11.35 -11.33
C VAL A 59 10.04 10.17 -12.00
N LYS A 60 9.87 10.02 -13.31
CA LYS A 60 10.38 8.87 -14.08
C LYS A 60 11.88 8.61 -13.84
N ALA A 61 12.70 9.66 -13.82
CA ALA A 61 14.14 9.56 -13.59
C ALA A 61 14.47 8.90 -12.23
N VAL A 62 13.72 9.26 -11.18
CA VAL A 62 13.88 8.67 -9.84
C VAL A 62 13.47 7.19 -9.87
N ALA A 63 12.36 6.86 -10.53
CA ALA A 63 11.91 5.47 -10.65
C ALA A 63 12.93 4.58 -11.39
N VAL A 64 13.56 5.09 -12.46
CA VAL A 64 14.62 4.36 -13.20
C VAL A 64 15.84 4.14 -12.29
N LYS A 65 16.29 5.18 -11.58
CA LYS A 65 17.42 5.07 -10.65
C LYS A 65 17.14 4.04 -9.54
N LEU A 66 15.97 4.09 -8.92
CA LEU A 66 15.58 3.15 -7.86
C LEU A 66 15.48 1.71 -8.37
N LYS A 67 14.97 1.50 -9.59
CA LYS A 67 14.97 0.17 -10.23
C LYS A 67 16.39 -0.34 -10.45
N ALA A 68 17.33 0.50 -10.87
CA ALA A 68 18.74 0.13 -11.01
C ALA A 68 19.40 -0.19 -9.65
N GLN A 69 18.88 0.38 -8.55
CA GLN A 69 19.29 0.06 -7.18
C GLN A 69 18.58 -1.17 -6.59
N GLY A 70 17.71 -1.83 -7.37
CA GLY A 70 17.08 -3.08 -6.96
C GLY A 70 15.67 -2.95 -6.38
N VAL A 71 15.01 -1.80 -6.47
CA VAL A 71 13.57 -1.70 -6.14
C VAL A 71 12.78 -2.63 -7.06
N LYS A 72 12.02 -3.53 -6.45
CA LYS A 72 11.15 -4.48 -7.15
C LYS A 72 9.70 -4.04 -7.03
N ALA A 73 8.96 -4.15 -8.13
CA ALA A 73 7.53 -3.87 -8.11
C ALA A 73 6.78 -4.93 -7.30
N GLY A 74 5.82 -4.50 -6.49
CA GLY A 74 4.95 -5.38 -5.71
C GLY A 74 5.59 -6.06 -4.50
N ILE A 75 6.72 -5.55 -3.99
CA ILE A 75 7.16 -5.90 -2.64
C ILE A 75 6.09 -5.44 -1.64
N PRO A 76 5.68 -6.29 -0.67
CA PRO A 76 4.70 -5.94 0.35
C PRO A 76 5.05 -4.68 1.13
N ASP A 77 4.03 -3.95 1.58
CA ASP A 77 4.19 -2.63 2.20
C ASP A 77 4.88 -2.68 3.57
N LEU A 78 4.67 -3.71 4.37
CA LEU A 78 5.27 -3.84 5.71
C LEU A 78 6.06 -5.14 5.83
N VAL A 79 7.21 -5.05 6.51
CA VAL A 79 8.07 -6.20 6.80
C VAL A 79 8.40 -6.21 8.28
N LEU A 80 8.13 -7.34 8.92
CA LEU A 80 8.56 -7.65 10.28
C LEU A 80 9.56 -8.81 10.23
N PRO A 81 10.87 -8.55 10.36
CA PRO A 81 11.92 -9.57 10.36
C PRO A 81 12.03 -10.29 11.71
N MET A 82 10.90 -10.72 12.27
CA MET A 82 10.82 -11.48 13.52
C MET A 82 10.39 -12.90 13.20
N ALA A 83 11.25 -13.88 13.46
CA ALA A 83 11.00 -15.27 13.10
C ALA A 83 10.07 -15.97 14.11
N ARG A 84 8.93 -16.49 13.62
CA ARG A 84 7.88 -17.11 14.44
C ARG A 84 7.22 -18.28 13.69
N GLY A 85 6.86 -19.34 14.40
CA GLY A 85 6.02 -20.44 13.91
C GLY A 85 6.58 -21.21 12.71
N GLY A 86 7.91 -21.30 12.58
CA GLY A 86 8.58 -21.89 11.41
C GLY A 86 8.81 -20.90 10.27
N TYR A 87 8.26 -19.69 10.35
CA TYR A 87 8.51 -18.63 9.36
C TYR A 87 9.73 -17.78 9.76
N PHE A 88 10.43 -17.26 8.74
CA PHE A 88 11.60 -16.40 8.92
C PHE A 88 11.27 -14.91 9.08
N GLY A 89 9.99 -14.55 8.99
CA GLY A 89 9.50 -13.18 9.08
C GLY A 89 8.11 -13.04 8.49
N LEU A 90 7.44 -11.94 8.81
CA LEU A 90 6.11 -11.59 8.34
C LEU A 90 6.19 -10.45 7.32
N TYR A 91 5.51 -10.61 6.19
CA TYR A 91 5.31 -9.61 5.16
C TYR A 91 3.81 -9.34 5.01
N ILE A 92 3.42 -8.07 5.09
CA ILE A 92 2.03 -7.64 4.94
C ILE A 92 1.93 -6.72 3.73
N GLU A 93 1.16 -7.16 2.73
CA GLU A 93 0.65 -6.30 1.67
C GLU A 93 -0.64 -5.64 2.20
N PHE A 94 -0.63 -4.32 2.36
CA PHE A 94 -1.69 -3.59 3.04
C PHE A 94 -2.67 -3.01 2.02
N LYS A 95 -3.97 -3.09 2.33
CA LYS A 95 -5.04 -2.51 1.52
C LYS A 95 -6.00 -1.72 2.40
N ALA A 96 -6.55 -0.63 1.88
CA ALA A 96 -7.58 0.13 2.60
C ALA A 96 -8.81 -0.76 2.93
N THR A 97 -9.48 -0.46 4.04
CA THR A 97 -10.73 -1.15 4.42
C THR A 97 -11.84 -0.91 3.39
N VAL A 98 -11.99 0.35 2.97
CA VAL A 98 -13.07 0.80 2.08
C VAL A 98 -12.53 1.14 0.70
N GLU A 99 -13.12 0.52 -0.33
CA GLU A 99 -12.70 0.64 -1.73
C GLU A 99 -11.21 0.33 -1.94
N PRO A 100 -10.72 -0.84 -1.48
CA PRO A 100 -9.32 -1.22 -1.64
C PRO A 100 -8.92 -1.27 -3.11
N ALA A 101 -7.70 -0.83 -3.40
CA ALA A 101 -7.06 -1.17 -4.66
C ALA A 101 -6.96 -2.70 -4.80
N PRO A 102 -7.17 -3.28 -5.99
CA PRO A 102 -6.95 -4.70 -6.18
C PRO A 102 -5.49 -5.06 -5.95
N VAL A 103 -5.24 -6.25 -5.41
CA VAL A 103 -3.87 -6.79 -5.33
C VAL A 103 -3.41 -7.08 -6.76
N SER A 104 -2.37 -6.36 -7.19
CA SER A 104 -1.81 -6.47 -8.53
C SER A 104 -1.16 -7.84 -8.78
N THR A 105 -0.98 -8.21 -10.06
CA THR A 105 -0.29 -9.46 -10.42
C THR A 105 1.13 -9.53 -9.83
N SER A 106 1.89 -8.43 -9.89
CA SER A 106 3.24 -8.37 -9.32
C SER A 106 3.27 -8.59 -7.80
N GLN A 107 2.25 -8.11 -7.08
CA GLN A 107 2.12 -8.32 -5.63
C GLN A 107 1.80 -9.79 -5.34
N LYS A 108 0.85 -10.39 -6.06
CA LYS A 108 0.53 -11.83 -5.94
C LYS A 108 1.76 -12.70 -6.19
N ASP A 109 2.52 -12.41 -7.24
CA ASP A 109 3.74 -13.14 -7.56
C ASP A 109 4.82 -12.96 -6.49
N CYS A 110 4.91 -11.77 -5.89
CA CYS A 110 5.85 -11.52 -4.79
C CYS A 110 5.49 -12.30 -3.54
N LEU A 111 4.23 -12.26 -3.11
CA LEU A 111 3.74 -13.03 -1.97
C LEU A 111 4.02 -14.52 -2.17
N ARG A 112 3.74 -15.07 -3.36
CA ARG A 112 4.05 -16.46 -3.70
C ARG A 112 5.54 -16.79 -3.55
N ARG A 113 6.43 -15.92 -4.06
CA ARG A 113 7.89 -16.13 -3.93
C ARG A 113 8.36 -16.07 -2.48
N LEU A 114 7.84 -15.14 -1.69
CA LEU A 114 8.19 -14.99 -0.27
C LEU A 114 7.74 -16.23 0.53
N ASN A 115 6.50 -16.67 0.32
CA ASN A 115 5.96 -17.89 0.95
C ASN A 115 6.79 -19.13 0.57
N ALA A 116 7.20 -19.25 -0.70
CA ALA A 116 8.07 -20.33 -1.16
C ALA A 116 9.49 -20.30 -0.57
N GLN A 117 9.90 -19.21 0.09
CA GLN A 117 11.19 -19.08 0.80
C GLN A 117 11.04 -19.19 2.32
N GLY A 118 9.86 -19.55 2.82
CA GLY A 118 9.63 -19.75 4.26
C GLY A 118 9.28 -18.47 5.03
N TYR A 119 8.91 -17.39 4.36
CA TYR A 119 8.29 -16.23 5.02
C TYR A 119 6.78 -16.39 5.08
N LEU A 120 6.12 -15.78 6.07
CA LEU A 120 4.67 -15.60 6.03
C LEU A 120 4.37 -14.30 5.29
N ALA A 121 3.82 -14.39 4.08
CA ALA A 121 3.48 -13.24 3.25
C ALA A 121 1.98 -13.23 2.94
N ILE A 122 1.28 -12.22 3.46
CA ILE A 122 -0.19 -12.13 3.46
C ILE A 122 -0.68 -10.78 2.97
N VAL A 123 -1.96 -10.72 2.59
CA VAL A 123 -2.67 -9.47 2.29
C VAL A 123 -3.57 -9.15 3.47
N CYS A 124 -3.51 -7.92 3.98
CA CYS A 124 -4.41 -7.45 5.03
C CYS A 124 -5.24 -6.26 4.53
N ARG A 125 -6.52 -6.23 4.90
CA ARG A 125 -7.45 -5.13 4.57
C ARG A 125 -7.72 -4.29 5.80
N GLY A 126 -6.99 -3.20 5.87
CA GLY A 126 -7.14 -2.17 6.87
C GLY A 126 -6.45 -2.50 8.19
N HIS A 127 -6.58 -1.54 9.11
CA HIS A 127 -5.90 -1.58 10.39
C HIS A 127 -6.28 -2.83 11.21
N PHE A 128 -7.58 -3.11 11.37
CA PHE A 128 -8.05 -4.20 12.23
C PHE A 128 -7.56 -5.57 11.77
N ASP A 129 -7.72 -5.90 10.48
CA ASP A 129 -7.24 -7.17 9.91
C ASP A 129 -5.72 -7.31 10.09
N ALA A 130 -4.96 -6.27 9.76
CA ALA A 130 -3.50 -6.31 9.92
C ALA A 130 -3.05 -6.49 11.38
N MET A 131 -3.74 -5.87 12.34
CA MET A 131 -3.45 -6.03 13.76
C MET A 131 -3.82 -7.43 14.27
N GLU A 132 -4.93 -8.01 13.81
CA GLU A 132 -5.30 -9.39 14.14
C GLU A 132 -4.27 -10.39 13.62
N GLN A 133 -3.83 -10.25 12.37
CA GLN A 133 -2.80 -11.11 11.79
C GLN A 133 -1.44 -10.95 12.49
N LEU A 134 -1.06 -9.71 12.84
CA LEU A 134 0.16 -9.46 13.61
C LEU A 134 0.09 -10.17 14.97
N ARG A 135 -1.01 -10.01 15.71
CA ARG A 135 -1.19 -10.67 17.01
C ARG A 135 -1.12 -12.19 16.89
N ALA A 136 -1.82 -12.76 15.91
CA ALA A 136 -1.79 -14.20 15.65
C ALA A 136 -0.37 -14.69 15.35
N TYR A 137 0.39 -13.93 14.54
CA TYR A 137 1.78 -14.25 14.23
C TYR A 137 2.69 -14.20 15.46
N LEU A 138 2.52 -13.22 16.34
CA LEU A 138 3.32 -13.05 17.55
C LEU A 138 3.04 -14.13 18.62
N LEU A 139 1.87 -14.77 18.60
CA LEU A 139 1.53 -15.89 19.48
C LEU A 139 2.24 -17.20 19.10
N LEU A 140 2.79 -17.29 17.88
CA LEU A 140 3.54 -18.47 17.45
C LEU A 140 4.89 -18.53 18.18
N PRO A 141 5.43 -19.75 18.44
CA PRO A 141 6.73 -19.90 19.10
C PRO A 141 7.86 -19.29 18.26
N ALA A 142 8.96 -18.88 18.90
CA ALA A 142 10.14 -18.40 18.19
C ALA A 142 10.69 -19.46 17.22
N THR A 143 10.91 -19.08 15.96
CA THR A 143 11.62 -19.95 15.01
C THR A 143 13.11 -19.85 15.29
N VAL A 144 13.76 -20.99 15.54
CA VAL A 144 15.21 -21.10 15.71
C VAL A 144 15.79 -21.89 14.54
N ALA A 145 16.98 -21.50 14.08
CA ALA A 145 17.74 -22.33 13.15
C ALA A 145 18.08 -23.65 13.86
N ALA A 146 17.95 -24.76 13.14
CA ALA A 146 18.34 -26.08 13.60
C ALA A 146 19.87 -26.19 13.73
#